data_AF-A0A4Y5T7N0-F1
#
_entry.id   AF-A0A4Y5T7N0-F1
#
_cell.length_a   1.000
_cell.length_b   1.000
_cell.length_c   1.000
_cell.angle_alpha   90.00
_cell.angle_beta   90.00
_cell.angle_gamma   90.00
#
_symmetry.space_group_name_H-M   'P 1'
#
loop_
_entity.id
_entity.type
_entity.pdbx_description
1 polymer ?
#
loop_
_entity_poly.entity_id
_entity_poly.type
_entity_poly.pdbx_seq_one_letter_code
_entity_poly.pdbx_strand_id
1 'polypeptide(L)'
;MEQKNRRKNSAIRFSINSLSTDPVNSKAYTLLTKKGGKSKGEKILKKSVGILNQNYKGQGINMIQLGALNSQTLGSVQVTTPKSQSKSKKVKPKSSYVPYSLKKNIAVNRAVRFIVTKANYRFDYFQKPYKLAQEFVESSVFKKKVRTRKTRLIQSVKQHTRFAHYRWGLFNRPKKITNIFVSQTSPFGLIDSTNLLKKPLRKRSKTNYGKKRRNIKPNSL
;
A
#
# COMPACT_ATOMS: atom_id res chain seq x y z
N MET A 1 9.01 -3.20 62.71
CA MET A 1 7.97 -3.64 61.77
C MET A 1 8.10 -2.86 60.48
N GLU A 2 8.69 -3.49 59.47
CA GLU A 2 9.19 -2.86 58.24
C GLU A 2 8.06 -2.77 57.20
N GLN A 3 7.66 -1.55 56.84
CA GLN A 3 6.61 -1.32 55.85
C GLN A 3 7.11 -1.72 54.46
N LYS A 4 6.63 -2.88 53.99
CA LYS A 4 6.84 -3.37 52.62
C LYS A 4 6.33 -2.36 51.59
N ASN A 5 7.27 -1.64 50.99
CA ASN A 5 7.13 -0.88 49.75
C ASN A 5 6.60 -1.78 48.62
N ARG A 6 5.27 -1.92 48.53
CA ARG A 6 4.59 -2.46 47.36
C ARG A 6 4.72 -1.45 46.23
N ARG A 7 5.82 -1.54 45.47
CA ARG A 7 5.92 -0.96 44.13
C ARG A 7 4.69 -1.44 43.35
N LYS A 8 3.72 -0.55 43.18
CA LYS A 8 2.59 -0.76 42.28
C LYS A 8 3.19 -0.85 40.88
N ASN A 9 3.51 -2.07 40.44
CA ASN A 9 3.68 -2.38 39.04
C ASN A 9 2.36 -1.97 38.36
N SER A 10 2.32 -0.75 37.84
CA SER A 10 1.32 -0.29 36.88
C SER A 10 1.56 -1.03 35.56
N ALA A 11 1.45 -2.36 35.63
CA ALA A 11 1.16 -3.17 34.47
C ALA A 11 -0.21 -2.69 34.01
N ILE A 12 -0.21 -1.71 33.10
CA ILE A 12 -1.37 -1.23 32.36
C ILE A 12 -2.11 -2.49 31.94
N ARG A 13 -3.22 -2.79 32.60
CA ARG A 13 -4.08 -3.93 32.28
C ARG A 13 -4.69 -3.61 30.93
N PHE A 14 -3.97 -4.00 29.88
CA PHE A 14 -4.38 -3.83 28.49
C PHE A 14 -5.65 -4.66 28.27
N SER A 15 -6.81 -4.00 28.30
CA SER A 15 -8.07 -4.68 28.04
C SER A 15 -8.16 -4.97 26.54
N ILE A 16 -8.63 -6.17 26.19
CA ILE A 16 -8.77 -6.62 24.79
C ILE A 16 -9.73 -5.69 24.03
N ASN A 17 -10.68 -5.08 24.75
CA ASN A 17 -11.69 -4.19 24.19
C ASN A 17 -11.09 -2.91 23.61
N SER A 18 -9.94 -2.44 24.10
CA SER A 18 -9.23 -1.32 23.47
C SER A 18 -8.40 -1.74 22.25
N LEU A 19 -8.12 -3.04 22.10
CA LEU A 19 -7.41 -3.60 20.95
C LEU A 19 -8.37 -3.92 19.78
N SER A 20 -9.65 -4.16 20.05
CA SER A 20 -10.64 -4.55 19.04
C SER A 20 -11.20 -3.36 18.23
N THR A 21 -11.15 -2.14 18.79
CA THR A 21 -11.68 -0.94 18.15
C THR A 21 -10.80 -0.43 17.00
N ASP A 22 -9.49 -0.62 17.09
CA ASP A 22 -8.56 -0.17 16.05
C ASP A 22 -8.60 -1.12 14.83
N PRO A 23 -8.87 -0.63 13.61
CA PRO A 23 -8.88 -1.45 12.40
C PRO A 23 -7.57 -2.18 12.13
N VAL A 24 -6.42 -1.62 12.54
CA VAL A 24 -5.10 -2.25 12.37
C VAL A 24 -4.99 -3.49 13.25
N ASN A 25 -5.31 -3.33 14.54
CA ASN A 25 -5.21 -4.39 15.54
C ASN A 25 -6.27 -5.48 15.31
N SER A 26 -7.51 -5.08 15.01
CA SER A 26 -8.58 -6.00 14.64
C SER A 26 -8.20 -6.87 13.43
N LYS A 27 -7.59 -6.25 12.40
CA LYS A 27 -7.12 -7.01 11.25
C LYS A 27 -5.93 -7.90 11.57
N ALA A 28 -4.96 -7.42 12.35
CA ALA A 28 -3.80 -8.21 12.77
C ALA A 28 -4.24 -9.44 13.55
N TYR A 29 -5.14 -9.26 14.51
CA TYR A 29 -5.79 -10.34 15.27
C TYR A 29 -6.44 -11.36 14.33
N THR A 30 -7.31 -10.91 13.41
CA THR A 30 -8.00 -11.78 12.45
C THR A 30 -7.04 -12.60 11.59
N LEU A 31 -5.88 -12.03 11.23
CA LEU A 31 -4.87 -12.73 10.42
C LEU A 31 -4.03 -13.72 11.23
N LEU A 32 -3.90 -13.51 12.53
CA LEU A 32 -3.17 -14.39 13.44
C LEU A 32 -4.02 -15.59 13.87
N THR A 33 -5.33 -15.44 13.92
CA THR A 33 -6.29 -16.52 14.21
C THR A 33 -6.46 -17.45 13.00
N LYS A 34 -5.47 -18.29 12.73
CA LYS A 34 -5.61 -19.37 11.73
C LYS A 34 -6.51 -20.49 12.28
N LYS A 35 -7.42 -21.01 11.44
CA LYS A 35 -8.29 -22.17 11.73
C LYS A 35 -9.12 -22.05 13.04
N GLY A 36 -9.60 -20.85 13.38
CA GLY A 36 -10.49 -20.66 14.54
C GLY A 36 -9.78 -20.54 15.91
N GLY A 37 -8.44 -20.59 15.97
CA GLY A 37 -7.67 -20.44 17.21
C GLY A 37 -7.62 -19.01 17.75
N LYS A 38 -8.76 -18.49 18.24
CA LYS A 38 -8.94 -17.12 18.76
C LYS A 38 -7.95 -16.79 19.89
N SER A 39 -7.90 -17.64 20.92
CA SER A 39 -7.02 -17.47 22.08
C SER A 39 -5.53 -17.40 21.72
N LYS A 40 -5.09 -18.23 20.75
CA LYS A 40 -3.69 -18.24 20.28
C LYS A 40 -3.34 -16.95 19.55
N GLY A 41 -4.21 -16.49 18.65
CA GLY A 41 -4.00 -15.24 17.92
C GLY A 41 -3.92 -14.03 18.85
N GLU A 42 -4.80 -13.99 19.85
CA GLU A 42 -4.82 -12.95 20.87
C GLU A 42 -3.54 -12.96 21.71
N LYS A 43 -3.12 -14.13 22.20
CA LYS A 43 -1.89 -14.29 22.99
C LYS A 43 -0.66 -13.83 22.22
N ILE A 44 -0.58 -14.14 20.92
CA ILE A 44 0.52 -13.66 20.06
C ILE A 44 0.51 -12.14 19.97
N LEU A 45 -0.66 -11.55 19.70
CA LEU A 45 -0.78 -10.10 19.54
C LEU A 45 -0.47 -9.36 20.85
N LYS A 46 -1.04 -9.79 21.97
CA LYS A 46 -0.73 -9.25 23.30
C LYS A 46 0.75 -9.35 23.64
N LYS A 47 1.38 -10.50 23.39
CA LYS A 47 2.82 -10.66 23.61
C LYS A 47 3.64 -9.73 22.71
N SER A 48 3.28 -9.57 21.44
CA SER A 48 3.97 -8.63 20.55
C SER A 48 3.86 -7.18 21.03
N VAL A 49 2.67 -6.75 21.49
CA VAL A 49 2.47 -5.42 22.09
C VAL A 49 3.28 -5.27 23.37
N GLY A 50 3.32 -6.30 24.22
CA GLY A 50 4.16 -6.32 25.43
C GLY A 50 5.64 -6.13 25.12
N ILE A 51 6.18 -6.87 24.14
CA ILE A 51 7.57 -6.74 23.67
C ILE A 51 7.83 -5.31 23.16
N LEU A 52 6.90 -4.76 22.38
CA LEU A 52 7.01 -3.40 21.88
C LEU A 52 7.00 -2.38 23.02
N ASN A 53 6.12 -2.52 24.00
CA ASN A 53 6.03 -1.62 25.15
C ASN A 53 7.26 -1.69 26.07
N GLN A 54 7.92 -2.86 26.14
CA GLN A 54 9.18 -3.01 26.85
C GLN A 54 10.32 -2.24 26.16
N ASN A 55 10.41 -2.35 24.83
CA ASN A 55 11.47 -1.69 24.06
C ASN A 55 11.19 -0.21 23.78
N TYR A 56 9.92 0.16 23.68
CA TYR A 56 9.43 1.51 23.39
C TYR A 56 8.37 1.85 24.44
N LYS A 57 8.80 2.43 25.56
CA LYS A 57 8.02 2.69 26.79
C LYS A 57 6.58 3.14 26.50
N GLY A 58 5.63 2.21 26.52
CA GLY A 58 4.19 2.47 26.30
C GLY A 58 3.77 2.86 24.88
N GLN A 59 4.70 2.87 23.91
CA GLN A 59 4.44 3.30 22.52
C GLN A 59 4.15 2.13 21.56
N GLY A 60 3.94 0.92 22.06
CA GLY A 60 3.82 -0.27 21.21
C GLY A 60 2.64 -0.22 20.23
N ILE A 61 1.51 0.35 20.64
CA ILE A 61 0.36 0.56 19.73
C ILE A 61 0.69 1.58 18.65
N ASN A 62 1.31 2.70 19.02
CA ASN A 62 1.70 3.74 18.07
C ASN A 62 2.67 3.17 17.03
N MET A 63 3.59 2.29 17.44
CA MET A 63 4.51 1.59 16.52
C MET A 63 3.76 0.67 15.55
N ILE A 64 2.75 -0.05 16.01
CA ILE A 64 1.90 -0.89 15.16
C ILE A 64 1.14 -0.03 14.14
N GLN A 65 0.51 1.05 14.58
CA GLN A 65 -0.24 1.97 13.74
C GLN A 65 0.67 2.65 12.70
N LEU A 66 1.81 3.18 13.14
CA LEU A 66 2.79 3.83 12.27
C LEU A 66 3.34 2.83 11.24
N GLY A 67 3.63 1.60 11.65
CA GLY A 67 4.07 0.55 10.75
C GLY A 67 3.03 0.19 9.68
N ALA A 68 1.76 0.12 10.06
CA ALA A 68 0.67 -0.12 9.13
C ALA A 68 0.48 1.06 8.15
N LEU A 69 0.51 2.30 8.64
CA LEU A 69 0.39 3.51 7.83
C LEU A 69 1.54 3.62 6.82
N ASN A 70 2.77 3.38 7.27
CA ASN A 70 3.96 3.42 6.43
C ASN A 70 3.96 2.32 5.36
N SER A 71 3.39 1.16 5.68
CA SER A 71 3.22 0.04 4.74
C SER A 71 1.99 0.18 3.83
N GLN A 72 1.15 1.18 4.04
CA GLN A 72 -0.08 1.39 3.30
C GLN A 72 0.21 1.95 1.89
N THR A 73 -0.48 1.38 0.91
CA THR A 73 -0.49 1.87 -0.47
C THR A 73 -1.93 2.16 -0.88
N LEU A 74 -2.22 3.41 -1.29
CA LEU A 74 -3.56 3.79 -1.76
C LEU A 74 -3.78 3.52 -3.26
N GLY A 75 -2.74 3.18 -4.00
CA GLY A 75 -2.83 2.73 -5.38
C GLY A 75 -2.58 1.23 -5.51
N SER A 76 -3.03 0.64 -6.60
CA SER A 76 -2.66 -0.71 -7.03
C SER A 76 -2.86 -0.83 -8.53
N VAL A 77 -2.31 -1.90 -9.11
CA VAL A 77 -2.59 -2.32 -10.48
C VAL A 77 -3.40 -3.61 -10.44
N GLN A 78 -4.44 -3.72 -11.26
CA GLN A 78 -5.24 -4.93 -11.44
C GLN A 78 -5.03 -5.47 -12.85
N VAL A 79 -4.90 -6.78 -12.97
CA VAL A 79 -4.97 -7.43 -14.28
C VAL A 79 -6.44 -7.55 -14.64
N THR A 80 -6.84 -6.94 -15.74
CA THR A 80 -8.21 -7.01 -16.24
C THR A 80 -8.17 -7.53 -17.68
N THR A 81 -9.01 -8.52 -17.97
CA THR A 81 -9.21 -9.08 -19.32
C THR A 81 -10.49 -8.51 -19.92
N PRO A 82 -10.43 -7.82 -21.07
CA PRO A 82 -11.62 -7.15 -21.59
C PRO A 82 -12.70 -8.20 -21.83
N LYS A 83 -13.93 -7.91 -21.37
CA LYS A 83 -15.08 -8.76 -21.72
C LYS A 83 -15.16 -8.76 -23.25
N SER A 84 -15.13 -9.95 -23.86
CA SER A 84 -15.15 -10.10 -25.32
C SER A 84 -16.43 -9.47 -25.87
N GLN A 85 -16.33 -8.28 -26.45
CA GLN A 85 -17.49 -7.55 -26.97
C GLN A 85 -17.87 -7.95 -28.41
N SER A 86 -17.05 -8.72 -29.13
CA SER A 86 -17.41 -9.17 -30.48
C SER A 86 -17.46 -10.69 -30.59
N LYS A 87 -18.45 -11.18 -31.32
CA LYS A 87 -18.64 -12.59 -31.70
C LYS A 87 -17.55 -13.11 -32.66
N SER A 88 -16.54 -12.29 -32.98
CA SER A 88 -15.48 -12.64 -33.93
C SER A 88 -14.32 -13.34 -33.23
N LYS A 89 -14.38 -14.67 -33.24
CA LYS A 89 -13.29 -15.55 -32.82
C LYS A 89 -12.10 -15.37 -33.78
N LYS A 90 -11.00 -14.76 -33.30
CA LYS A 90 -9.63 -15.07 -33.75
C LYS A 90 -8.51 -14.44 -32.90
N VAL A 91 -8.79 -13.44 -32.05
CA VAL A 91 -7.77 -12.85 -31.16
C VAL A 91 -8.23 -12.90 -29.71
N LYS A 92 -7.54 -13.68 -28.87
CA LYS A 92 -7.79 -13.70 -27.42
C LYS A 92 -7.62 -12.27 -26.86
N PRO A 93 -8.54 -11.77 -26.02
CA PRO A 93 -8.39 -10.44 -25.44
C PRO A 93 -7.12 -10.38 -24.59
N LYS A 94 -6.16 -9.54 -25.00
CA LYS A 94 -4.92 -9.32 -24.22
C LYS A 94 -5.26 -8.74 -22.86
N SER A 95 -4.80 -9.40 -21.79
CA SER A 95 -4.90 -8.88 -20.43
C SER A 95 -4.17 -7.54 -20.35
N SER A 96 -4.77 -6.59 -19.66
CA SER A 96 -4.20 -5.25 -19.46
C SER A 96 -4.07 -4.98 -17.97
N TYR A 97 -3.00 -4.28 -17.62
CA TYR A 97 -2.74 -3.82 -16.26
C TYR A 97 -3.38 -2.44 -16.09
N VAL A 98 -4.41 -2.37 -15.24
CA VAL A 98 -5.21 -1.16 -15.02
C VAL A 98 -4.92 -0.62 -13.62
N PRO A 99 -4.43 0.63 -13.49
CA PRO A 99 -4.24 1.23 -12.18
C PRO A 99 -5.59 1.63 -11.58
N TYR A 100 -5.73 1.46 -10.27
CA TYR A 100 -6.92 1.85 -9.52
C TYR A 100 -6.55 2.31 -8.11
N SER A 101 -7.42 3.15 -7.53
CA SER A 101 -7.32 3.59 -6.14
C SER A 101 -7.99 2.59 -5.20
N LEU A 102 -7.32 2.30 -4.09
CA LEU A 102 -7.86 1.49 -3.00
C LEU A 102 -8.59 2.35 -1.99
N LYS A 103 -9.74 1.86 -1.50
CA LYS A 103 -10.39 2.43 -0.30
C LYS A 103 -9.45 2.30 0.91
N LYS A 104 -9.48 3.26 1.83
CA LYS A 104 -8.60 3.31 3.02
C LYS A 104 -8.58 1.98 3.79
N ASN A 105 -9.75 1.41 4.09
CA ASN A 105 -9.86 0.15 4.84
C ASN A 105 -9.18 -1.03 4.11
N ILE A 106 -9.30 -1.10 2.78
CA ILE A 106 -8.65 -2.14 1.97
C ILE A 106 -7.13 -1.95 1.99
N ALA A 107 -6.67 -0.70 1.89
CA ALA A 107 -5.26 -0.36 1.93
C ALA A 107 -4.62 -0.73 3.29
N VAL A 108 -5.29 -0.41 4.41
CA VAL A 108 -4.88 -0.85 5.76
C VAL A 108 -4.83 -2.38 5.85
N ASN A 109 -5.88 -3.07 5.39
CA ASN A 109 -5.92 -4.53 5.39
C ASN A 109 -4.75 -5.17 4.62
N ARG A 110 -4.37 -4.59 3.48
CA ARG A 110 -3.22 -5.04 2.68
C ARG A 110 -1.89 -4.75 3.36
N ALA A 111 -1.77 -3.62 4.07
CA ALA A 111 -0.59 -3.27 4.84
C ALA A 111 -0.36 -4.27 5.98
N VAL A 112 -1.37 -4.49 6.82
CA VAL A 112 -1.29 -5.42 7.95
C VAL A 112 -1.04 -6.84 7.47
N ARG A 113 -1.73 -7.30 6.42
CA ARG A 113 -1.49 -8.61 5.82
C ARG A 113 -0.04 -8.77 5.38
N PHE A 114 0.54 -7.75 4.74
CA PHE A 114 1.93 -7.80 4.34
C PHE A 114 2.89 -7.95 5.52
N ILE A 115 2.71 -7.16 6.58
CA ILE A 115 3.54 -7.22 7.80
C ILE A 115 3.45 -8.61 8.45
N VAL A 116 2.22 -9.09 8.68
CA VAL A 116 1.99 -10.43 9.28
C VAL A 116 2.57 -11.54 8.40
N THR A 117 2.42 -11.44 7.08
CA THR A 117 3.00 -12.40 6.14
C THR A 117 4.53 -12.37 6.20
N LYS A 118 5.16 -11.19 6.26
CA LYS A 118 6.62 -11.08 6.41
C LYS A 118 7.11 -11.66 7.73
N ALA A 119 6.38 -11.45 8.82
CA ALA A 119 6.70 -12.05 10.11
C ALA A 119 6.66 -13.59 10.06
N ASN A 120 5.77 -14.19 9.25
CA ASN A 120 5.73 -15.65 9.08
C ASN A 120 6.89 -16.19 8.24
N TYR A 121 7.46 -15.39 7.33
CA TYR A 121 8.58 -15.79 6.45
C TYR A 121 9.95 -15.42 7.02
N ARG A 122 10.03 -14.90 8.25
CA ARG A 122 11.32 -14.67 8.91
C ARG A 122 11.98 -15.98 9.30
N PHE A 123 13.16 -16.22 8.75
CA PHE A 123 14.07 -17.30 9.14
C PHE A 123 14.87 -16.91 10.37
N ASP A 124 14.18 -16.62 11.47
CA ASP A 124 14.82 -16.39 12.76
C ASP A 124 14.41 -17.50 13.73
N TYR A 125 15.28 -17.88 14.67
CA TYR A 125 14.96 -18.81 15.75
C TYR A 125 13.92 -18.26 16.75
N PHE A 126 13.61 -16.96 16.65
CA PHE A 126 12.68 -16.28 17.55
C PHE A 126 11.23 -16.77 17.42
N GLN A 127 10.52 -16.74 18.55
CA GLN A 127 9.09 -17.05 18.59
C GLN A 127 8.28 -16.03 17.78
N LYS A 128 7.12 -16.46 17.29
CA LYS A 128 6.22 -15.65 16.45
C LYS A 128 5.89 -14.25 16.99
N PRO A 129 5.66 -14.01 18.30
CA PRO A 129 5.40 -12.67 18.84
C PRO A 129 6.57 -11.71 18.63
N TYR A 130 7.82 -12.18 18.76
CA TYR A 130 9.02 -11.37 18.55
C TYR A 130 9.19 -11.01 17.07
N LYS A 131 9.04 -12.00 16.17
CA LYS A 131 9.07 -11.77 14.72
C LYS A 131 8.05 -10.71 14.29
N LEU A 132 6.85 -10.79 14.85
CA LEU A 132 5.77 -9.84 14.56
C LEU A 132 6.09 -8.43 15.09
N ALA A 133 6.54 -8.32 16.35
CA ALA A 133 6.96 -7.05 16.94
C ALA A 133 8.07 -6.39 16.10
N GLN A 134 9.07 -7.16 15.70
CA GLN A 134 10.18 -6.68 14.89
C GLN A 134 9.71 -6.16 13.52
N GLU A 135 8.82 -6.88 12.83
CA GLU A 135 8.28 -6.41 11.54
C GLU A 135 7.46 -5.12 11.68
N PHE A 136 6.72 -4.93 12.79
CA PHE A 136 6.06 -3.65 13.06
C PHE A 136 7.05 -2.51 13.27
N VAL A 137 8.13 -2.73 14.03
CA VAL A 137 9.20 -1.74 14.22
C VAL A 137 9.90 -1.41 12.90
N GLU A 138 10.26 -2.42 12.11
CA GLU A 138 10.92 -2.18 10.83
C GLU A 138 10.02 -1.43 9.84
N SER A 139 8.71 -1.67 9.93
CA SER A 139 7.72 -0.97 9.14
C SER A 139 7.49 0.46 9.64
N SER A 140 7.53 0.69 10.95
CA SER A 140 7.33 2.03 11.54
C SER A 140 8.48 2.98 11.23
N VAL A 141 9.72 2.46 11.14
CA VAL A 141 10.91 3.23 10.74
C VAL A 141 11.06 3.33 9.20
N PHE A 142 10.08 2.83 8.43
CA PHE A 142 10.08 2.87 6.96
C PHE A 142 11.35 2.25 6.32
N LYS A 143 11.82 1.12 6.87
CA LYS A 143 13.03 0.44 6.38
C LYS A 143 12.90 -0.04 4.91
N LYS A 144 14.06 -0.31 4.31
CA LYS A 144 14.29 -0.63 2.87
C LYS A 144 13.20 -1.51 2.25
N LYS A 145 12.75 -2.60 2.88
CA LYS A 145 11.76 -3.52 2.31
C LYS A 145 10.38 -2.88 2.10
N VAL A 146 9.89 -2.11 3.07
CA VAL A 146 8.59 -1.41 2.99
C VAL A 146 8.67 -0.29 1.95
N ARG A 147 9.74 0.51 2.02
CA ARG A 147 10.00 1.59 1.05
C ARG A 147 10.07 1.06 -0.38
N THR A 148 10.88 0.03 -0.64
CA THR A 148 11.04 -0.56 -1.98
C THR A 148 9.73 -1.13 -2.52
N ARG A 149 8.90 -1.75 -1.68
CA ARG A 149 7.58 -2.22 -2.11
C ARG A 149 6.68 -1.06 -2.52
N LYS A 150 6.62 -0.01 -1.68
CA LYS A 150 5.80 1.18 -1.93
C LYS A 150 6.25 1.87 -3.22
N THR A 151 7.56 2.09 -3.41
CA THR A 151 8.11 2.72 -4.61
C THR A 151 7.86 1.90 -5.87
N ARG A 152 8.07 0.57 -5.84
CA ARG A 152 7.76 -0.33 -6.96
C ARG A 152 6.29 -0.26 -7.36
N LEU A 153 5.40 -0.24 -6.37
CA LEU A 153 3.97 -0.14 -6.65
C LEU A 153 3.59 1.22 -7.24
N ILE A 154 4.15 2.32 -6.71
CA ILE A 154 3.97 3.66 -7.28
C ILE A 154 4.46 3.69 -8.73
N GLN A 155 5.65 3.15 -9.00
CA GLN A 155 6.21 3.09 -10.35
C GLN A 155 5.35 2.24 -11.29
N SER A 156 4.87 1.08 -10.82
CA SER A 156 3.97 0.22 -11.58
C SER A 156 2.66 0.95 -11.92
N VAL A 157 2.07 1.68 -10.97
CA VAL A 157 0.89 2.49 -11.26
C VAL A 157 1.21 3.58 -12.31
N LYS A 158 2.32 4.30 -12.15
CA LYS A 158 2.77 5.33 -13.11
C LYS A 158 2.89 4.79 -14.54
N GLN A 159 3.51 3.63 -14.71
CA GLN A 159 3.70 2.98 -16.02
C GLN A 159 2.38 2.60 -16.73
N HIS A 160 1.32 2.37 -15.96
CA HIS A 160 0.05 1.87 -16.48
C HIS A 160 -1.07 2.93 -16.50
N THR A 161 -0.78 4.19 -16.14
CA THR A 161 -1.74 5.30 -16.14
C THR A 161 -2.45 5.50 -17.49
N ARG A 162 -1.73 5.28 -18.60
CA ARG A 162 -2.30 5.33 -19.97
C ARG A 162 -3.49 4.38 -20.20
N PHE A 163 -3.55 3.25 -19.47
CA PHE A 163 -4.61 2.26 -19.62
C PHE A 163 -5.87 2.57 -18.78
N ALA A 164 -5.82 3.58 -17.90
CA ALA A 164 -6.97 3.98 -17.10
C ALA A 164 -8.12 4.52 -17.95
N HIS A 165 -7.81 5.21 -19.05
CA HIS A 165 -8.78 5.92 -19.88
C HIS A 165 -9.20 5.15 -21.14
N TYR A 166 -8.26 4.48 -21.80
CA TYR A 166 -8.42 4.12 -23.22
C TYR A 166 -9.25 2.86 -23.52
N ARG A 167 -9.41 1.94 -22.55
CA ARG A 167 -9.93 0.59 -22.84
C ARG A 167 -11.03 0.09 -21.90
N TRP A 168 -11.26 0.78 -20.79
CA TRP A 168 -12.07 0.25 -19.69
C TRP A 168 -13.28 1.09 -19.32
N GLY A 169 -13.51 2.22 -20.00
CA GLY A 169 -14.67 3.08 -19.77
C GLY A 169 -14.88 3.37 -18.28
N LEU A 170 -13.80 3.48 -17.49
CA LEU A 170 -13.89 3.71 -16.05
C LEU A 170 -14.45 5.10 -15.82
N PHE A 171 -15.79 5.15 -15.79
CA PHE A 171 -16.66 6.29 -15.59
C PHE A 171 -16.55 6.91 -14.20
N ASN A 172 -15.70 6.37 -13.34
CA ASN A 172 -15.31 7.03 -12.11
C ASN A 172 -13.92 7.59 -12.33
N ARG A 173 -13.84 8.86 -12.77
CA ARG A 173 -12.63 9.66 -12.60
C ARG A 173 -12.26 9.58 -11.11
N PRO A 174 -11.14 8.98 -10.68
CA PRO A 174 -10.51 9.48 -9.47
C PRO A 174 -10.08 10.91 -9.84
N LYS A 175 -10.87 11.91 -9.46
CA LYS A 175 -10.63 13.34 -9.76
C LYS A 175 -9.23 13.81 -9.35
N LYS A 176 -8.44 12.98 -8.65
CA LYS A 176 -7.09 13.27 -8.16
C LYS A 176 -6.20 12.01 -8.04
N ILE A 177 -5.96 11.19 -9.08
CA ILE A 177 -4.85 10.20 -9.02
C ILE A 177 -3.52 10.91 -8.73
N THR A 178 -3.35 12.11 -9.29
CA THR A 178 -2.17 12.97 -9.10
C THR A 178 -1.96 13.33 -7.63
N ASN A 179 -3.00 13.69 -6.86
CA ASN A 179 -2.82 14.08 -5.45
C ASN A 179 -2.62 12.89 -4.50
N ILE A 180 -3.05 11.68 -4.89
CA ILE A 180 -2.82 10.46 -4.08
C ILE A 180 -1.33 10.11 -3.99
N PHE A 181 -0.54 10.50 -5.00
CA PHE A 181 0.90 10.24 -5.05
C PHE A 181 1.75 11.38 -4.48
N VAL A 182 1.28 12.63 -4.53
CA VAL A 182 1.97 13.79 -3.94
C VAL A 182 1.87 13.80 -2.41
N SER A 183 0.78 13.29 -1.82
CA SER A 183 0.60 13.27 -0.36
C SER A 183 1.22 12.05 0.36
N GLN A 184 2.01 11.22 -0.34
CA GLN A 184 2.61 9.99 0.23
C GLN A 184 4.13 10.03 0.36
N THR A 185 4.76 11.12 -0.08
CA THR A 185 6.16 11.45 0.16
C THR A 185 6.28 12.03 1.58
N SER A 186 6.60 11.12 2.51
CA SER A 186 7.12 11.31 3.89
C SER A 186 6.49 12.38 4.83
N PRO A 187 6.17 12.01 6.09
CA PRO A 187 5.93 12.99 7.15
C PRO A 187 7.20 13.74 7.61
N PHE A 188 8.38 13.28 7.16
CA PHE A 188 9.64 14.01 7.30
C PHE A 188 9.96 14.66 5.95
N GLY A 189 9.81 15.97 5.87
CA GLY A 189 10.10 16.74 4.67
C GLY A 189 11.51 16.48 4.18
N LEU A 190 11.63 15.72 3.09
CA LEU A 190 12.77 15.82 2.20
C LEU A 190 12.26 16.56 0.98
N ILE A 191 12.69 17.82 0.97
CA ILE A 191 12.54 18.86 -0.03
C ILE A 191 12.36 18.28 -1.44
N ASP A 192 11.34 18.78 -2.11
CA ASP A 192 11.08 18.63 -3.54
C ASP A 192 12.36 18.80 -4.37
N SER A 193 12.93 17.70 -4.85
CA SER A 193 13.91 17.73 -5.94
C SER A 193 13.25 18.03 -7.29
N THR A 194 11.96 18.35 -7.32
CA THR A 194 11.21 18.72 -8.53
C THR A 194 11.42 20.17 -8.95
N ASN A 195 12.10 21.00 -8.15
CA ASN A 195 12.40 22.39 -8.52
C ASN A 195 13.69 22.60 -9.35
N LEU A 196 14.46 21.55 -9.68
CA LEU A 196 15.70 21.68 -10.46
C LEU A 196 15.57 21.40 -11.97
N LEU A 197 14.35 21.26 -12.51
CA LEU A 197 14.13 21.05 -13.95
C LEU A 197 12.98 21.91 -14.49
N LYS A 198 12.93 23.20 -14.13
CA LYS A 198 12.23 24.20 -14.96
C LYS A 198 13.15 24.60 -16.12
N LYS A 199 13.25 23.74 -17.15
CA LYS A 199 13.67 24.21 -18.48
C LYS A 199 12.44 24.88 -19.12
N PRO A 200 12.55 26.11 -19.64
CA PRO A 200 11.43 26.76 -20.30
C PRO A 200 10.97 25.92 -21.50
N LEU A 201 9.68 25.65 -21.56
CA LEU A 201 9.02 25.01 -22.71
C LEU A 201 9.29 25.88 -23.95
N ARG A 202 10.22 25.41 -24.79
CA ARG A 202 10.50 25.96 -26.12
C ARG A 202 9.19 25.91 -26.92
N LYS A 203 8.62 27.08 -27.25
CA LYS A 203 7.44 27.20 -28.11
C LYS A 203 7.74 26.49 -29.44
N ARG A 204 7.10 25.35 -29.69
CA ARG A 204 7.15 24.70 -31.02
C ARG A 204 6.26 25.49 -31.97
N SER A 205 6.88 26.00 -33.03
CA SER A 205 6.22 26.62 -34.17
C SER A 205 5.22 25.66 -34.80
N LYS A 206 4.02 26.16 -35.10
CA LYS A 206 3.00 25.45 -35.87
C LYS A 206 3.50 25.30 -37.31
N THR A 207 3.88 24.10 -37.74
CA THR A 207 4.04 23.79 -39.15
C THR A 207 2.69 23.38 -39.72
N ASN A 208 2.14 24.23 -40.59
CA ASN A 208 0.95 23.94 -41.39
C ASN A 208 1.32 22.94 -42.50
N TYR A 209 1.01 21.66 -42.29
CA TYR A 209 1.01 20.70 -43.40
C TYR A 209 -0.34 20.76 -44.10
N GLY A 210 -0.36 21.52 -45.21
CA GLY A 210 -1.48 21.60 -46.15
C GLY A 210 -1.79 20.23 -46.76
N LYS A 211 -3.08 19.89 -46.72
CA LYS A 211 -3.67 18.78 -47.48
C LYS A 211 -3.55 19.10 -48.98
N LYS A 212 -2.79 18.30 -49.73
CA LYS A 212 -2.98 18.17 -51.19
C LYS A 212 -3.51 16.77 -51.49
N ARG A 213 -4.81 16.69 -51.78
CA ARG A 213 -5.45 15.53 -52.41
C ARG A 213 -4.96 15.46 -53.85
N ARG A 214 -4.35 14.34 -54.26
CA ARG A 214 -4.15 14.03 -55.68
C ARG A 214 -5.31 13.15 -56.12
N ASN A 215 -6.13 13.67 -57.03
CA ASN A 215 -7.09 12.90 -57.80
C ASN A 215 -6.30 12.07 -58.82
N ILE A 216 -6.42 10.75 -58.75
CA ILE A 216 -5.94 9.84 -59.81
C ILE A 216 -7.21 9.40 -60.55
N LYS A 217 -7.34 9.79 -61.82
CA LYS A 217 -8.33 9.21 -62.74
C LYS A 217 -7.80 7.85 -63.22
N PRO A 218 -8.65 6.83 -63.37
CA PRO A 218 -8.26 5.58 -64.02
C PRO A 218 -8.20 5.81 -65.55
N ASN A 219 -7.08 5.42 -66.16
CA ASN A 219 -7.01 5.25 -67.61
C ASN A 219 -7.62 3.90 -67.97
N SER A 220 -8.61 3.94 -68.87
CA SER A 220 -9.10 2.81 -69.65
C SER A 220 -8.10 2.44 -70.73
N LEU A 221 -7.78 1.15 -70.84
CA LEU A 221 -7.49 0.42 -72.08
C LEU A 221 -7.80 -1.06 -71.81
#